data_AF-A0AAU6Q0M9-F1
#
_entry.id   AF-A0AAU6Q0M9-F1
#
_cell.length_a   1.000
_cell.length_b   1.000
_cell.length_c   1.000
_cell.angle_alpha   90.00
_cell.angle_beta   90.00
_cell.angle_gamma   90.00
#
_symmetry.space_group_name_H-M   'P 1'
#
loop_
_entity.id
_entity.type
_entity.pdbx_description
1 polymer ?
#
loop_
_entity_poly.entity_id
_entity_poly.type
_entity_poly.pdbx_seq_one_letter_code
_entity_poly.pdbx_strand_id
1 'polypeptide(L)'
;MYTWFDALLVTLLAIVTALGVQRGLIGLVWGLATLLICLLANAMLPNPVMAALLALALSVGVAYVCVRLIRRPHQQPWARLAGGLGGFALGTLLVAALTLNFPLEVRRTAQGETATYPATTLPEPLHSAVERSIIKEGLMGVWESSRVLRLLVIPDHAR
;
A
#
# COMPACT_ATOMS: atom_id res chain seq x y z
N MET A 1 -6.13 7.92 -20.20
CA MET A 1 -5.42 7.07 -21.19
C MET A 1 -4.56 6.11 -20.37
N TYR A 2 -4.56 4.80 -20.62
CA TYR A 2 -3.74 3.89 -19.81
C TYR A 2 -2.25 4.17 -20.02
N THR A 3 -1.53 4.39 -18.93
CA THR A 3 -0.09 4.67 -18.95
C THR A 3 0.72 3.40 -18.69
N TRP A 4 2.02 3.43 -19.01
CA TRP A 4 2.93 2.33 -18.64
C TRP A 4 2.98 2.15 -17.11
N PHE A 5 2.77 3.23 -16.35
CA PHE A 5 2.69 3.19 -14.90
C PHE A 5 1.46 2.39 -14.42
N ASP A 6 0.28 2.61 -15.02
CA ASP A 6 -0.91 1.82 -14.72
C ASP A 6 -0.70 0.33 -14.98
N ALA A 7 -0.02 -0.01 -16.09
CA ALA A 7 0.31 -1.39 -16.42
C ALA A 7 1.23 -2.05 -15.37
N LEU A 8 2.22 -1.31 -14.85
CA LEU A 8 3.08 -1.79 -13.77
C LEU A 8 2.31 -2.00 -12.46
N LEU A 9 1.39 -1.10 -12.13
CA LEU A 9 0.57 -1.23 -10.92
C LEU A 9 -0.38 -2.43 -11.00
N VAL A 10 -1.02 -2.64 -12.15
CA VAL A 10 -1.91 -3.79 -12.37
C VAL A 10 -1.13 -5.10 -12.34
N THR A 11 0.06 -5.14 -12.94
CA THR A 11 0.91 -6.34 -12.88
C THR A 11 1.40 -6.62 -11.47
N LEU A 12 1.80 -5.59 -10.70
CA LEU A 12 2.12 -5.75 -9.28
C LEU A 12 0.93 -6.31 -8.49
N LEU A 13 -0.26 -5.74 -8.67
CA LEU A 13 -1.49 -6.21 -8.01
C LEU A 13 -1.75 -7.68 -8.34
N ALA A 14 -1.64 -8.06 -9.61
CA ALA A 14 -1.83 -9.43 -10.07
C ALA A 14 -0.81 -10.40 -9.45
N ILE A 15 0.47 -10.03 -9.41
CA ILE A 15 1.55 -10.84 -8.82
C ILE A 15 1.31 -11.07 -7.33
N VAL A 16 1.00 -10.01 -6.58
CA VAL A 16 0.77 -10.10 -5.13
C VAL A 16 -0.49 -10.92 -4.84
N THR A 17 -1.55 -10.74 -5.63
CA THR A 17 -2.78 -11.54 -5.52
C THR A 17 -2.51 -13.01 -5.80
N ALA A 18 -1.77 -13.32 -6.88
CA ALA A 18 -1.39 -14.68 -7.24
C ALA A 18 -0.53 -15.34 -6.16
N LEU A 19 0.42 -14.60 -5.57
CA LEU A 19 1.22 -15.05 -4.43
C LEU A 19 0.33 -15.39 -3.23
N GLY A 20 -0.67 -14.55 -2.95
CA GLY A 20 -1.68 -14.80 -1.92
C GLY A 20 -2.43 -16.10 -2.16
N VAL A 21 -2.93 -16.31 -3.38
CA VAL A 21 -3.63 -17.55 -3.79
C VAL A 21 -2.74 -18.78 -3.59
N GLN A 22 -1.47 -18.70 -3.99
CA GLN A 22 -0.51 -19.80 -3.83
C GLN A 22 -0.22 -20.14 -2.37
N ARG A 23 -0.21 -19.13 -1.49
CA ARG A 23 0.05 -19.30 -0.05
C ARG A 23 -1.18 -19.70 0.76
N GLY A 24 -2.37 -19.69 0.17
CA GLY A 24 -3.60 -20.10 0.83
C GLY A 24 -3.87 -19.29 2.11
N LEU A 25 -4.18 -19.98 3.22
CA LEU A 25 -4.43 -19.32 4.52
C LEU A 25 -3.27 -18.43 5.01
N ILE A 26 -2.03 -18.79 4.69
CA ILE A 26 -0.86 -17.97 5.04
C ILE A 26 -0.89 -16.63 4.28
N GLY A 27 -1.41 -16.62 3.05
CA GLY A 27 -1.59 -15.39 2.27
C GLY A 27 -2.56 -14.41 2.92
N LEU A 28 -3.64 -14.91 3.53
CA LEU A 28 -4.59 -14.09 4.28
C LEU A 28 -3.93 -13.46 5.52
N VAL A 29 -3.27 -14.30 6.33
CA VAL A 29 -2.64 -13.86 7.57
C VAL A 29 -1.55 -12.84 7.27
N TRP A 30 -0.70 -13.11 6.27
CA TRP A 30 0.34 -12.17 5.87
C TRP A 30 -0.24 -10.84 5.37
N GLY A 31 -1.29 -10.89 4.53
CA GLY A 31 -1.98 -9.69 4.04
C GLY A 31 -2.50 -8.84 5.19
N LEU A 32 -3.37 -9.41 6.04
CA LEU A 32 -3.99 -8.70 7.16
C LEU A 32 -2.98 -8.24 8.21
N ALA A 33 -2.00 -9.08 8.54
CA ALA A 33 -0.97 -8.73 9.51
C ALA A 33 -0.12 -7.56 9.01
N THR A 34 0.23 -7.53 7.72
CA THR A 34 0.98 -6.40 7.14
C THR A 34 0.18 -5.11 7.24
N LEU A 35 -1.11 -5.12 6.88
CA LEU A 35 -1.98 -3.95 7.01
C LEU A 35 -2.01 -3.44 8.46
N LEU A 36 -2.17 -4.36 9.42
CA LEU A 36 -2.23 -4.04 10.85
C LEU A 36 -0.89 -3.50 11.37
N ILE A 37 0.22 -4.12 10.99
CA ILE A 37 1.57 -3.68 11.37
C ILE A 37 1.86 -2.30 10.81
N CYS A 38 1.53 -2.03 9.54
CA CYS A 38 1.71 -0.71 8.93
C CYS A 38 0.89 0.34 9.68
N LEU A 39 -0.38 0.06 9.98
CA LEU A 39 -1.24 0.98 10.73
C LEU A 39 -0.67 1.28 12.13
N LEU A 40 -0.26 0.25 12.86
CA LEU A 40 0.33 0.37 14.20
C LEU A 40 1.65 1.15 14.19
N ALA A 41 2.54 0.82 13.27
CA ALA A 41 3.83 1.47 13.13
C ALA A 41 3.67 2.97 12.81
N ASN A 42 2.76 3.30 11.88
CA ASN A 42 2.51 4.69 11.46
C ASN A 42 1.79 5.51 12.53
N ALA A 43 0.90 4.88 13.32
CA ALA A 43 0.13 5.55 14.37
C ALA A 43 0.95 5.79 15.66
N MET A 44 1.82 4.85 16.05
CA MET A 44 2.49 4.89 17.36
C MET A 44 3.84 5.61 17.36
N LEU A 45 4.55 5.65 16.24
CA LEU A 45 5.95 6.08 16.22
C LEU A 45 6.16 7.28 15.29
N PRO A 46 6.51 8.47 15.83
CA PRO A 46 6.83 9.61 15.00
C PRO A 46 8.11 9.41 14.19
N ASN A 47 9.05 8.63 14.74
CA ASN A 47 10.34 8.35 14.13
C ASN A 47 10.25 7.17 13.14
N PRO A 48 10.57 7.38 11.85
CA PRO A 48 10.46 6.35 10.81
C PRO A 48 11.39 5.16 11.05
N VAL A 49 12.57 5.38 11.64
CA VAL A 49 13.52 4.31 11.93
C VAL A 49 12.98 3.38 13.01
N MET A 50 12.40 3.93 14.06
CA MET A 50 11.77 3.12 15.12
C MET A 50 10.54 2.39 14.59
N ALA A 51 9.73 3.04 13.76
CA ALA A 51 8.57 2.42 13.12
C ALA A 51 8.98 1.22 12.26
N ALA A 52 10.07 1.35 11.48
CA ALA A 52 10.62 0.27 10.68
C ALA A 52 11.13 -0.90 11.54
N LEU A 53 11.85 -0.62 12.64
CA LEU A 53 12.33 -1.66 13.56
C LEU A 53 11.18 -2.42 14.23
N LEU A 54 10.14 -1.70 14.67
CA LEU A 54 8.95 -2.31 15.25
C LEU A 54 8.18 -3.14 14.22
N ALA A 55 8.03 -2.64 13.00
CA ALA A 55 7.41 -3.39 11.91
C ALA A 55 8.18 -4.68 11.59
N LEU A 56 9.52 -4.63 11.58
CA LEU A 56 10.38 -5.78 11.37
C LEU A 56 10.21 -6.81 12.49
N ALA A 57 10.25 -6.36 13.76
CA ALA A 57 10.05 -7.24 14.92
C ALA A 57 8.67 -7.94 14.89
N LEU A 58 7.60 -7.19 14.61
CA LEU A 58 6.26 -7.73 14.49
C LEU A 58 6.14 -8.72 13.31
N SER A 59 6.76 -8.41 12.18
CA SER A 59 6.76 -9.28 11.00
C SER A 59 7.43 -10.62 11.27
N VAL A 60 8.55 -10.63 12.00
CA VAL A 60 9.22 -11.86 12.46
C VAL A 60 8.29 -12.66 13.38
N GLY A 61 7.61 -11.99 14.32
CA GLY A 61 6.62 -12.63 15.20
C GLY A 61 5.49 -13.31 14.42
N VAL A 62 4.91 -12.61 13.45
CA VAL A 62 3.85 -13.15 12.58
C VAL A 62 4.36 -14.33 11.76
N ALA A 63 5.56 -14.23 11.18
CA ALA A 63 6.16 -15.33 10.44
C ALA A 63 6.32 -16.58 11.31
N TYR A 64 6.81 -16.43 12.54
CA TYR A 64 6.94 -17.53 13.50
C TYR A 64 5.59 -18.16 13.85
N VAL A 65 4.57 -17.34 14.12
CA VAL A 65 3.19 -17.78 14.39
C VAL A 65 2.62 -18.56 13.21
N CYS A 66 2.79 -18.06 11.97
CA CYS A 66 2.34 -18.75 10.76
C CYS A 66 2.98 -20.13 10.62
N VAL A 67 4.29 -20.24 10.79
CA VAL A 67 5.02 -21.52 10.71
C VAL A 67 4.57 -22.50 11.81
N ARG A 68 4.28 -21.99 13.01
CA ARG A 68 3.89 -22.82 14.16
C ARG A 68 2.46 -23.35 14.05
N LEU A 69 1.51 -22.49 13.67
CA LEU A 69 0.07 -22.77 13.71
C LEU A 69 -0.48 -23.33 12.38
N ILE A 70 0.06 -22.91 11.24
CA ILE A 70 -0.48 -23.26 9.92
C ILE A 70 0.35 -24.39 9.31
N ARG A 71 0.18 -25.60 9.83
CA ARG A 71 0.89 -26.80 9.35
C ARG A 71 0.33 -27.37 8.04
N ARG A 72 -0.92 -27.05 7.69
CA ARG A 72 -1.60 -27.55 6.47
C ARG A 72 -2.33 -26.42 5.72
N PRO A 73 -1.59 -25.52 5.06
CA PRO A 73 -2.15 -24.31 4.44
C PRO A 73 -3.12 -24.55 3.27
N HIS A 74 -3.11 -25.74 2.66
CA HIS A 74 -3.89 -26.07 1.45
C HIS A 74 -4.98 -27.11 1.69
N GLN A 75 -5.25 -27.48 2.94
CA GLN A 75 -6.16 -28.59 3.23
C GLN A 75 -7.61 -28.33 2.81
N GLN A 76 -8.01 -27.07 2.67
CA GLN A 76 -9.38 -26.70 2.36
C GLN A 76 -9.41 -25.83 1.09
N PRO A 77 -10.35 -26.07 0.16
CA PRO A 77 -10.40 -25.37 -1.13
C PRO A 77 -10.61 -23.85 -0.99
N TRP A 78 -11.32 -23.41 0.06
CA TRP A 78 -11.50 -21.99 0.35
C TRP A 78 -10.22 -21.29 0.81
N ALA A 79 -9.20 -22.02 1.26
CA ALA A 79 -7.94 -21.43 1.73
C ALA A 79 -7.26 -20.63 0.61
N ARG A 80 -7.38 -21.07 -0.65
CA ARG A 80 -6.85 -20.35 -1.83
C ARG A 80 -7.59 -19.04 -2.08
N LEU A 81 -8.91 -19.02 -1.91
CA LEU A 81 -9.71 -17.80 -2.03
C LEU A 81 -9.36 -16.82 -0.91
N ALA A 82 -9.26 -17.30 0.33
CA ALA A 82 -8.82 -16.50 1.47
C ALA A 82 -7.42 -15.90 1.23
N GLY A 83 -6.49 -16.71 0.74
CA GLY A 83 -5.16 -16.25 0.37
C GLY A 83 -5.17 -15.18 -0.70
N GLY A 84 -6.00 -15.36 -1.74
CA GLY A 84 -6.20 -14.37 -2.80
C GLY A 84 -6.76 -13.05 -2.26
N LEU A 85 -7.72 -13.09 -1.33
CA LEU A 85 -8.24 -11.88 -0.68
C LEU A 85 -7.16 -11.14 0.12
N GLY A 86 -6.32 -11.87 0.86
CA GLY A 86 -5.18 -11.28 1.57
C GLY A 86 -4.15 -10.64 0.63
N GLY A 87 -3.80 -11.34 -0.45
CA GLY A 87 -2.90 -10.83 -1.48
C GLY A 87 -3.48 -9.63 -2.22
N PHE A 88 -4.79 -9.65 -2.53
CA PHE A 88 -5.47 -8.53 -3.15
C PHE A 88 -5.47 -7.30 -2.23
N ALA A 89 -5.83 -7.46 -0.95
CA ALA A 89 -5.85 -6.36 0.01
C ALA A 89 -4.45 -5.74 0.23
N LEU A 90 -3.41 -6.57 0.28
CA LEU A 90 -2.04 -6.09 0.39
C LEU A 90 -1.56 -5.45 -0.92
N GLY A 91 -1.91 -6.03 -2.07
CA GLY A 91 -1.58 -5.49 -3.38
C GLY A 91 -2.26 -4.15 -3.64
N THR A 92 -3.52 -3.98 -3.26
CA THR A 92 -4.21 -2.68 -3.37
C THR A 92 -3.58 -1.64 -2.47
N LEU A 93 -3.15 -2.00 -1.26
CA LEU A 93 -2.40 -1.09 -0.40
C LEU A 93 -1.08 -0.67 -1.06
N LEU A 94 -0.30 -1.62 -1.59
CA LEU A 94 0.97 -1.31 -2.27
C LEU A 94 0.76 -0.42 -3.48
N VAL A 95 -0.25 -0.71 -4.31
CA VAL A 95 -0.61 0.12 -5.46
C VAL A 95 -0.97 1.52 -5.00
N ALA A 96 -1.79 1.65 -3.95
CA ALA A 96 -2.19 2.94 -3.43
C ALA A 96 -1.01 3.74 -2.87
N ALA A 97 -0.16 3.10 -2.06
CA ALA A 97 1.04 3.71 -1.51
C ALA A 97 1.98 4.17 -2.63
N LEU A 98 2.31 3.31 -3.61
CA LEU A 98 3.18 3.69 -4.72
C LEU A 98 2.59 4.80 -5.58
N THR A 99 1.28 4.80 -5.77
CA THR A 99 0.59 5.82 -6.58
C THR A 99 0.54 7.17 -5.90
N LEU A 100 0.52 7.22 -4.57
CA LEU A 100 0.32 8.43 -3.76
C LEU A 100 1.58 8.94 -3.07
N ASN A 101 2.68 8.18 -3.14
CA ASN A 101 3.96 8.53 -2.51
C ASN A 101 4.85 9.43 -3.40
N PHE A 102 4.35 9.94 -4.53
CA PHE A 102 5.10 10.94 -5.28
C PHE A 102 5.09 12.28 -4.53
N PRO A 103 6.13 13.11 -4.70
CA PRO A 103 6.19 14.41 -4.05
C PRO A 103 5.00 15.28 -4.47
N LEU A 104 4.43 15.98 -3.48
CA LEU A 104 3.47 17.06 -3.67
C LEU A 104 4.23 18.38 -3.81
N GLU A 105 3.81 19.22 -4.75
CA GLU A 105 4.31 20.59 -4.85
C GLU A 105 3.28 21.55 -4.28
N VAL A 106 3.64 22.22 -3.18
CA VAL A 106 2.80 23.25 -2.57
C VAL A 106 3.39 24.61 -2.94
N ARG A 107 2.67 25.37 -3.78
CA ARG A 107 3.05 26.73 -4.14
C ARG A 107 2.20 27.72 -3.36
N ARG A 108 2.85 28.62 -2.62
CA ARG A 108 2.19 29.78 -2.02
C ARG A 108 2.04 30.85 -3.08
N THR A 109 0.81 31.11 -3.50
CA THR A 109 0.47 32.24 -4.38
C THR A 109 -0.18 33.35 -3.56
N ALA A 110 -0.25 34.57 -4.12
CA ALA A 110 -0.92 35.70 -3.47
C ALA A 110 -2.43 35.46 -3.21
N GLN A 111 -3.00 34.40 -3.81
CA GLN A 111 -4.41 34.00 -3.70
C GLN A 111 -4.64 32.79 -2.76
N GLY A 112 -3.57 32.20 -2.20
CA GLY A 112 -3.64 31.03 -1.31
C GLY A 112 -2.55 29.99 -1.58
N GLU A 113 -2.57 28.90 -0.81
CA GLU A 113 -1.73 27.72 -1.03
C GLU A 113 -2.39 26.80 -2.07
N THR A 114 -1.71 26.51 -3.18
CA THR A 114 -2.16 25.53 -4.18
C THR A 114 -1.24 24.30 -4.13
N ALA A 115 -1.82 23.12 -3.88
CA ALA A 115 -1.12 21.84 -3.94
C ALA A 115 -1.33 21.19 -5.30
N THR A 116 -0.25 20.84 -6.00
CA THR A 116 -0.29 20.15 -7.30
C THR A 116 0.30 18.75 -7.17
N TYR A 117 -0.44 17.76 -7.67
CA TYR A 117 -0.05 16.35 -7.66
C TYR A 117 -0.12 15.72 -9.07
N PRO A 118 0.94 15.09 -9.57
CA PRO A 118 2.28 14.97 -8.96
C PRO A 118 3.09 16.29 -9.05
N ALA A 119 4.21 16.43 -8.33
CA ALA A 119 5.05 17.64 -8.40
C ALA A 119 5.62 17.89 -9.80
N THR A 120 5.63 19.15 -10.26
CA THR A 120 6.11 19.53 -11.60
C THR A 120 7.63 19.41 -11.76
N THR A 121 8.35 19.23 -10.65
CA THR A 121 9.80 18.98 -10.62
C THR A 121 10.19 17.54 -10.96
N LEU A 122 9.22 16.63 -11.11
CA LEU A 122 9.48 15.25 -11.52
C LEU A 122 9.98 15.17 -12.97
N PRO A 123 10.89 14.22 -13.29
CA PRO A 123 11.29 13.97 -14.67
C PRO A 123 10.09 13.73 -15.58
N GLU A 124 10.08 14.34 -16.76
CA GLU A 124 8.97 14.30 -17.74
C GLU A 124 8.37 12.90 -17.99
N PRO A 125 9.15 11.80 -18.17
CA PRO A 125 8.56 10.48 -18.41
C PRO A 125 7.82 9.93 -17.19
N LEU A 126 8.16 10.35 -15.97
CA LEU A 126 7.46 9.98 -14.74
C LEU A 126 6.26 10.90 -14.50
N HIS A 127 6.46 12.21 -14.67
CA HIS A 127 5.40 13.20 -14.50
C HIS A 127 4.20 12.87 -15.40
N SER A 128 4.43 12.74 -16.70
CA SER A 128 3.37 12.49 -17.68
C SER A 128 2.65 11.15 -17.46
N ALA A 129 3.37 10.13 -16.96
CA ALA A 129 2.81 8.82 -16.67
C ALA A 129 1.91 8.82 -15.42
N VAL A 130 2.36 9.47 -14.34
CA VAL A 130 1.58 9.55 -13.09
C VAL A 130 0.44 10.55 -13.24
N GLU A 131 0.66 11.68 -13.91
CA GLU A 131 -0.35 12.71 -14.11
C GLU A 131 -1.58 12.17 -14.85
N ARG A 132 -1.37 11.36 -15.89
CA ARG A 132 -2.41 10.78 -16.75
C ARG A 132 -2.92 9.41 -16.27
N SER A 133 -2.47 8.94 -15.11
CA SER A 133 -2.83 7.63 -14.54
C SER A 133 -4.29 7.59 -14.10
N ILE A 134 -5.03 6.60 -14.57
CA ILE A 134 -6.43 6.37 -14.15
C ILE A 134 -6.48 5.89 -12.71
N ILE A 135 -5.49 5.09 -12.29
CA ILE A 135 -5.39 4.58 -10.92
C ILE A 135 -5.15 5.74 -9.94
N LYS A 136 -4.31 6.72 -10.32
CA LYS A 136 -4.15 7.97 -9.55
C LYS A 136 -5.49 8.67 -9.37
N GLU A 137 -6.23 8.92 -10.45
CA GLU A 137 -7.52 9.65 -10.38
C GLU A 137 -8.50 8.99 -9.41
N GLY A 138 -8.61 7.65 -9.43
CA GLY A 138 -9.46 6.91 -8.50
C GLY A 138 -9.00 6.94 -7.05
N LEU A 139 -7.70 7.14 -6.80
CA LEU A 139 -7.09 7.19 -5.47
C LEU A 139 -6.98 8.59 -4.89
N MET A 140 -7.21 9.65 -5.67
CA MET A 140 -7.17 11.03 -5.18
C MET A 140 -8.16 11.27 -4.02
N GLY A 141 -9.25 10.49 -3.93
CA GLY A 141 -10.19 10.56 -2.81
C GLY A 141 -9.60 10.14 -1.45
N VAL A 142 -8.44 9.46 -1.43
CA VAL A 142 -7.77 9.06 -0.17
C VAL A 142 -7.29 10.27 0.62
N TRP A 143 -6.92 11.37 -0.05
CA TRP A 143 -6.47 12.60 0.61
C TRP A 143 -7.56 13.24 1.48
N GLU A 144 -8.82 13.16 1.04
CA GLU A 144 -9.99 13.67 1.78
C GLU A 144 -10.65 12.60 2.67
N SER A 145 -10.06 11.41 2.75
CA SER A 145 -10.67 10.27 3.44
C SER A 145 -10.39 10.24 4.96
N SER A 146 -10.88 9.19 5.61
CA SER A 146 -10.71 8.97 7.04
C SER A 146 -9.23 8.93 7.44
N ARG A 147 -8.93 9.35 8.68
CA ARG A 147 -7.56 9.38 9.21
C ARG A 147 -6.87 8.01 9.16
N VAL A 148 -7.63 6.93 9.30
CA VAL A 148 -7.12 5.55 9.24
C VAL A 148 -6.59 5.22 7.84
N LEU A 149 -7.34 5.58 6.79
CA LEU A 149 -6.92 5.35 5.40
C LEU A 149 -5.69 6.20 5.06
N ARG A 150 -5.65 7.46 5.51
CA ARG A 150 -4.47 8.31 5.35
C ARG A 150 -3.25 7.76 6.09
N LEU A 151 -3.38 7.32 7.35
CA LEU A 151 -2.27 6.69 8.10
C LEU A 151 -1.75 5.42 7.43
N LEU A 152 -2.63 4.69 6.75
CA LEU A 152 -2.26 3.43 6.08
C LEU A 152 -1.55 3.69 4.74
N VAL A 153 -2.04 4.63 3.94
CA VAL A 153 -1.59 4.84 2.55
C VAL A 153 -0.58 6.00 2.43
N ILE A 154 -0.75 7.06 3.20
CA ILE A 154 0.02 8.32 3.12
C ILE A 154 0.37 8.83 4.54
N PRO A 155 1.23 8.11 5.29
CA PRO A 155 1.45 8.38 6.71
C PRO A 155 2.05 9.76 7.00
N ASP A 156 2.85 10.30 6.08
CA ASP A 156 3.52 11.60 6.24
C ASP A 156 2.55 12.78 6.20
N HIS A 157 1.37 12.60 5.59
CA HIS A 157 0.34 13.63 5.45
C HIS A 157 -0.86 13.44 6.39
N ALA A 158 -0.81 12.44 7.28
CA ALA A 158 -1.89 12.11 8.21
C ALA A 158 -1.71 12.72 9.62
N ARG A 159 -0.64 13.50 9.82
CA ARG A 159 -0.23 14.07 11.12
C ARG A 159 -0.63 15.53 11.27
#